data_AF-A0A529NH92-F1
#
_entry.id   AF-A0A529NH92-F1
#
_cell.length_a   1.000
_cell.length_b   1.000
_cell.length_c   1.000
_cell.angle_alpha   90.00
_cell.angle_beta   90.00
_cell.angle_gamma   90.00
#
_symmetry.space_group_name_H-M   'P 1'
#
loop_
_entity.id
_entity.type
_entity.pdbx_description
1 polymer ?
#
loop_
_entity_poly.entity_id
_entity_poly.type
_entity_poly.pdbx_seq_one_letter_code
_entity_poly.pdbx_strand_id
1 'polypeptide(L)'
;SVWSAVAEQIRRLEKHNIPYTLTPGVPSFAAAAAALRRELTIPELAQSLVLTRVSGRASKMPPGETLAGFGRTGATLAIHLAIHAIDRVVAELTPLYGADCPVAVVFRASWPDERLLTGTLATIEAKLA
;
A
#
# COMPACT_ATOMS: atom_id res chain seq x y z
N SER A 1 7.19 9.31 7.11
CA SER A 1 6.80 9.98 5.85
C SER A 1 6.87 8.96 4.72
N VAL A 2 5.88 8.88 3.84
CA VAL A 2 5.84 7.87 2.75
C VAL A 2 5.35 8.53 1.47
N TRP A 3 6.10 8.39 0.36
CA TRP A 3 5.81 8.97 -0.97
C TRP A 3 5.41 10.46 -1.01
N SER A 4 5.90 11.27 -0.06
CA SER A 4 5.52 12.68 0.09
C SER A 4 6.44 13.67 -0.63
N ALA A 5 7.56 13.19 -1.20
CA ALA A 5 8.65 14.02 -1.70
C ALA A 5 9.22 15.03 -0.67
N VAL A 6 9.05 14.79 0.63
CA VAL A 6 9.57 15.71 1.66
C VAL A 6 11.11 15.66 1.76
N ALA A 7 11.73 14.52 1.44
CA ALA A 7 13.18 14.34 1.57
C ALA A 7 13.98 15.30 0.66
N GLU A 8 13.51 15.55 -0.55
CA GLU A 8 14.15 16.51 -1.47
C GLU A 8 14.00 17.96 -1.01
N GLN A 9 12.90 18.29 -0.33
CA GLN A 9 12.68 19.61 0.27
C GLN A 9 13.60 19.82 1.46
N ILE A 10 13.64 18.86 2.39
CA ILE A 10 14.52 18.89 3.57
C ILE A 10 15.98 19.11 3.17
N ARG A 11 16.49 18.34 2.19
CA ARG A 11 17.86 18.50 1.70
C ARG A 11 18.16 19.93 1.21
N ARG A 12 17.19 20.62 0.62
CA ARG A 12 17.35 22.02 0.18
C ARG A 12 17.32 22.97 1.37
N LEU A 13 16.39 22.78 2.31
CA LEU A 13 16.30 23.61 3.53
C LEU A 13 17.59 23.52 4.35
N GLU A 14 18.11 22.31 4.55
CA GLU A 14 19.38 22.06 5.25
C GLU A 14 20.56 22.72 4.54
N LYS A 15 20.64 22.60 3.20
CA LYS A 15 21.67 23.28 2.40
C LYS A 15 21.67 24.81 2.60
N HIS A 16 20.51 25.40 2.84
CA HIS A 16 20.34 26.84 3.01
C HIS A 16 20.23 27.29 4.47
N ASN A 17 20.45 26.39 5.44
CA ASN A 17 20.28 26.65 6.88
C ASN A 17 18.91 27.26 7.23
N ILE A 18 17.85 26.81 6.54
CA ILE A 18 16.48 27.28 6.79
C ILE A 18 15.85 26.36 7.86
N PRO A 19 15.46 26.88 9.04
CA PRO A 19 14.83 26.07 10.08
C PRO A 19 13.48 25.51 9.64
N TYR A 20 13.18 24.28 10.06
CA TYR A 20 11.90 23.63 9.79
C TYR A 20 11.51 22.68 10.93
N THR A 21 10.24 22.29 10.96
CA THR A 21 9.73 21.23 11.84
C THR A 21 8.97 20.19 11.02
N LEU A 22 8.75 19.00 11.61
CA LEU A 22 7.94 17.94 11.02
C LEU A 22 6.85 17.52 12.02
N THR A 23 5.60 17.71 11.64
CA THR A 23 4.44 17.23 12.41
C THR A 23 3.90 15.96 11.75
N PRO A 24 3.80 14.82 12.48
CA PRO A 24 3.30 13.58 11.90
C PRO A 24 1.80 13.68 11.59
N GLY A 25 1.36 12.92 10.58
CA GLY A 25 -0.04 12.77 10.22
C GLY A 25 -0.50 11.30 10.29
N VAL A 26 -1.79 11.08 10.07
CA VAL A 26 -2.38 9.73 9.95
C VAL A 26 -2.17 9.23 8.52
N PRO A 27 -1.42 8.12 8.30
CA PRO A 27 -1.19 7.60 6.96
C PRO A 27 -2.42 6.86 6.41
N SER A 28 -2.56 6.84 5.08
CA SER A 28 -3.71 6.24 4.39
C SER A 28 -3.94 4.77 4.71
N PHE A 29 -2.89 3.96 4.90
CA PHE A 29 -3.05 2.55 5.26
C PHE A 29 -3.68 2.37 6.66
N ALA A 30 -3.39 3.27 7.60
CA ALA A 30 -3.97 3.24 8.93
C ALA A 30 -5.45 3.67 8.88
N ALA A 31 -5.77 4.71 8.10
CA ALA A 31 -7.15 5.10 7.84
C ALA A 31 -7.95 3.96 7.17
N ALA A 32 -7.37 3.27 6.19
CA ALA A 32 -7.98 2.12 5.53
C ALA A 32 -8.20 0.94 6.50
N ALA A 33 -7.22 0.62 7.34
CA ALA A 33 -7.36 -0.42 8.37
C ALA A 33 -8.49 -0.10 9.36
N ALA A 34 -8.59 1.16 9.80
CA ALA A 34 -9.66 1.64 10.65
C ALA A 34 -11.04 1.53 9.98
N ALA A 35 -11.15 1.94 8.71
CA ALA A 35 -12.39 1.83 7.92
C ALA A 35 -12.83 0.37 7.76
N LEU A 36 -11.88 -0.54 7.53
CA LEU A 36 -12.11 -1.99 7.46
C LEU A 36 -12.40 -2.62 8.82
N ARG A 37 -12.13 -1.91 9.92
CA ARG A 37 -12.14 -2.43 11.30
C ARG A 37 -11.26 -3.67 11.45
N ARG A 38 -10.05 -3.61 10.89
CA ARG A 38 -9.10 -4.72 10.90
C ARG A 38 -7.76 -4.32 11.48
N GLU A 39 -7.22 -5.21 12.30
CA GLU A 39 -5.80 -5.20 12.63
C GLU A 39 -5.02 -5.85 11.47
N LEU A 40 -3.93 -5.20 11.04
CA LEU A 40 -3.12 -5.68 9.90
C LEU A 40 -2.04 -6.69 10.32
N THR A 41 -1.86 -6.87 11.63
CA THR A 41 -0.96 -7.84 12.24
C THR A 41 -1.75 -8.72 13.19
N ILE A 42 -1.75 -10.02 12.96
CA ILE A 42 -2.51 -10.99 13.72
C ILE A 42 -1.53 -12.06 14.21
N PRO A 43 -1.47 -12.37 15.52
CA PRO A 43 -0.65 -13.47 16.03
C PRO A 43 -0.91 -14.77 15.27
N GLU A 44 0.15 -15.54 15.01
CA GLU A 44 0.08 -16.83 14.29
C GLU A 44 -0.36 -16.76 12.81
N LEU A 45 -0.73 -15.57 12.30
CA LEU A 45 -1.12 -15.37 10.90
C LEU A 45 -0.19 -14.41 10.15
N ALA A 46 -0.01 -13.19 10.65
CA ALA A 46 0.87 -12.19 10.04
C ALA A 46 1.42 -11.22 11.10
N GLN A 47 2.74 -11.15 11.27
CA GLN A 47 3.40 -10.25 12.22
C GLN A 47 4.16 -9.12 11.52
N SER A 48 3.89 -8.89 10.23
CA SER A 48 4.59 -7.90 9.42
C SER A 48 3.64 -7.23 8.43
N LEU A 49 3.89 -5.95 8.19
CA LEU A 49 3.18 -5.12 7.22
C LEU A 49 4.20 -4.51 6.26
N VAL A 50 4.03 -4.76 4.97
CA VAL A 50 4.84 -4.15 3.92
C VAL A 50 4.05 -3.00 3.29
N LEU A 51 4.58 -1.79 3.40
CA LEU A 51 4.09 -0.63 2.65
C LEU A 51 4.87 -0.55 1.34
N THR A 52 4.21 -0.75 0.21
CA THR A 52 4.87 -0.76 -1.10
C THR A 52 4.01 -0.13 -2.18
N ARG A 53 4.53 -0.10 -3.41
CA ARG A 53 3.81 0.31 -4.61
C ARG A 53 4.29 -0.55 -5.78
N VAL A 54 3.58 -0.46 -6.91
CA VAL A 54 4.04 -1.05 -8.17
C VAL A 54 4.84 -0.04 -8.97
N SER A 55 5.73 -0.54 -9.83
CA SER A 55 6.35 0.31 -10.85
C SER A 55 5.27 0.85 -11.78
N GLY A 56 5.31 2.16 -12.01
CA GLY A 56 4.43 2.86 -12.94
C GLY A 56 5.24 3.81 -13.80
N ARG A 57 4.57 4.67 -14.58
CA ARG A 57 5.24 5.65 -15.46
C ARG A 57 6.08 6.68 -14.70
N ALA A 58 5.82 6.90 -13.41
CA ALA A 58 6.42 7.97 -12.63
C ALA A 58 7.84 7.67 -12.11
N SER A 59 8.13 6.43 -11.70
CA SER A 59 9.46 6.07 -11.19
C SER A 59 9.69 4.57 -11.13
N LYS A 60 10.95 4.17 -11.33
CA LYS A 60 11.42 2.78 -11.20
C LYS A 60 11.47 2.38 -9.72
N MET A 61 11.20 1.13 -9.44
CA MET A 61 11.46 0.53 -8.13
C MET A 61 12.95 0.14 -8.04
N PRO A 62 13.58 0.23 -6.86
CA PRO A 62 14.90 -0.34 -6.64
C PRO A 62 14.94 -1.85 -6.95
N PRO A 63 16.09 -2.38 -7.38
CA PRO A 63 16.26 -3.83 -7.51
C PRO A 63 15.95 -4.55 -6.20
N GLY A 64 15.10 -5.57 -6.24
CA GLY A 64 14.68 -6.35 -5.06
C GLY A 64 13.33 -5.94 -4.46
N GLU A 65 12.85 -4.71 -4.72
CA GLU A 65 11.53 -4.27 -4.28
C GLU A 65 10.45 -4.63 -5.31
N THR A 66 10.17 -5.94 -5.44
CA THR A 66 9.16 -6.48 -6.36
C THR A 66 7.96 -7.03 -5.59
N LEU A 67 6.77 -7.05 -6.21
CA LEU A 67 5.59 -7.66 -5.59
C LEU A 67 5.84 -9.13 -5.26
N ALA A 68 6.47 -9.88 -6.18
CA ALA A 68 6.83 -11.26 -5.91
C ALA A 68 7.82 -11.41 -4.74
N GLY A 69 8.80 -10.50 -4.63
CA GLY A 69 9.77 -10.49 -3.52
C GLY A 69 9.09 -10.26 -2.18
N PHE A 70 8.22 -9.26 -2.09
CA PHE A 70 7.44 -9.00 -0.89
C PHE A 70 6.42 -10.10 -0.61
N GLY A 71 5.74 -10.61 -1.63
CA GLY A 71 4.71 -11.64 -1.49
C GLY A 71 5.26 -12.98 -0.98
N ARG A 72 6.50 -13.32 -1.33
CA ARG A 72 7.19 -14.51 -0.79
C ARG A 72 7.39 -14.49 0.72
N THR A 73 7.29 -13.31 1.36
CA THR A 73 7.39 -13.21 2.82
C THR A 73 6.11 -13.66 3.53
N GLY A 74 4.97 -13.69 2.83
CA GLY A 74 3.66 -13.96 3.42
C GLY A 74 3.11 -12.81 4.30
N ALA A 75 3.80 -11.68 4.37
CA ALA A 75 3.37 -10.53 5.16
C ALA A 75 2.06 -9.91 4.62
N THR A 76 1.37 -9.13 5.44
CA THR A 76 0.28 -8.28 4.95
C THR A 76 0.86 -7.20 4.03
N LEU A 77 0.27 -6.99 2.85
CA LEU A 77 0.73 -5.98 1.89
C LEU A 77 -0.26 -4.80 1.81
N ALA A 78 0.23 -3.58 2.05
CA ALA A 78 -0.51 -2.35 1.76
C ALA A 78 0.09 -1.65 0.53
N ILE A 79 -0.53 -1.89 -0.62
CA ILE A 79 -0.01 -1.49 -1.93
C ILE A 79 -0.63 -0.15 -2.34
N HIS A 80 0.20 0.89 -2.37
CA HIS A 80 -0.20 2.24 -2.74
C HIS A 80 0.09 2.51 -4.22
N LEU A 81 -0.56 3.55 -4.77
CA LEU A 81 -0.32 4.02 -6.14
C LEU A 81 -0.44 2.93 -7.23
N ALA A 82 -1.23 1.87 -6.97
CA ALA A 82 -1.24 0.66 -7.80
C ALA A 82 -2.63 0.29 -8.35
N ILE A 83 -3.69 1.01 -8.01
CA ILE A 83 -5.07 0.61 -8.37
C ILE A 83 -5.30 0.47 -9.88
N HIS A 84 -4.59 1.26 -10.69
CA HIS A 84 -4.63 1.19 -12.15
C HIS A 84 -3.98 -0.08 -12.74
N ALA A 85 -3.26 -0.84 -11.92
CA ALA A 85 -2.54 -2.06 -12.28
C ALA A 85 -2.97 -3.23 -11.38
N ILE A 86 -4.26 -3.25 -10.99
CA ILE A 86 -4.82 -4.29 -10.11
C ILE A 86 -4.70 -5.69 -10.72
N ASP A 87 -4.87 -5.80 -12.03
CA ASP A 87 -4.69 -7.01 -12.84
C ASP A 87 -3.28 -7.59 -12.64
N ARG A 88 -2.27 -6.73 -12.71
CA ARG A 88 -0.87 -7.11 -12.48
C ARG A 88 -0.64 -7.52 -11.02
N VAL A 89 -1.22 -6.78 -10.07
CA VAL A 89 -1.10 -7.11 -8.64
C VAL A 89 -1.67 -8.50 -8.36
N VAL A 90 -2.86 -8.80 -8.88
CA VAL A 90 -3.50 -10.11 -8.74
C VAL A 90 -2.67 -11.20 -9.41
N ALA A 91 -2.22 -10.98 -10.65
CA ALA A 91 -1.42 -11.95 -11.39
C ALA A 91 -0.10 -12.30 -10.68
N GLU A 92 0.61 -11.30 -10.13
CA GLU A 92 1.90 -11.54 -9.45
C GLU A 92 1.73 -12.16 -8.05
N LEU A 93 0.63 -11.87 -7.34
CA LEU A 93 0.44 -12.31 -5.95
C LEU A 93 -0.36 -13.61 -5.81
N THR A 94 -1.23 -13.95 -6.77
CA THR A 94 -2.06 -15.17 -6.71
C THR A 94 -1.23 -16.45 -6.55
N PRO A 95 -0.09 -16.65 -7.26
CA PRO A 95 0.75 -17.83 -7.06
C PRO A 95 1.40 -17.93 -5.68
N LEU A 96 1.44 -16.83 -4.92
CA LEU A 96 2.13 -16.74 -3.63
C LEU A 96 1.17 -16.81 -2.45
N TYR A 97 0.01 -16.16 -2.55
CA TYR A 97 -0.99 -16.09 -1.48
C TYR A 97 -2.20 -17.01 -1.71
N GLY A 98 -2.37 -17.54 -2.93
CA GLY A 98 -3.54 -18.32 -3.33
C GLY A 98 -4.71 -17.45 -3.78
N ALA A 99 -5.54 -18.01 -4.67
CA ALA A 99 -6.68 -17.32 -5.27
C ALA A 99 -7.74 -16.84 -4.25
N ASP A 100 -7.85 -17.56 -3.13
CA ASP A 100 -8.77 -17.26 -2.03
C ASP A 100 -8.21 -16.24 -1.02
N CYS A 101 -6.99 -15.75 -1.22
CA CYS A 101 -6.39 -14.74 -0.34
C CYS A 101 -7.29 -13.49 -0.26
N PRO A 102 -7.69 -13.05 0.95
CA PRO A 102 -8.53 -11.88 1.11
C PRO A 102 -7.86 -10.59 0.62
N VAL A 103 -8.62 -9.77 -0.10
CA VAL A 103 -8.20 -8.45 -0.58
C VAL A 103 -9.25 -7.42 -0.21
N ALA A 104 -8.78 -6.24 0.20
CA ALA A 104 -9.62 -5.07 0.37
C ALA A 104 -9.02 -3.86 -0.37
N VAL A 105 -9.89 -3.11 -1.05
CA VAL A 105 -9.57 -1.83 -1.68
C VAL A 105 -10.42 -0.76 -1.01
N VAL A 106 -9.78 0.26 -0.45
CA VAL A 106 -10.45 1.38 0.21
C VAL A 106 -10.20 2.65 -0.59
N PHE A 107 -11.24 3.15 -1.23
CA PHE A 107 -11.22 4.42 -1.95
C PHE A 107 -11.51 5.55 -0.99
N ARG A 108 -10.66 6.58 -1.02
CA ARG A 108 -10.86 7.83 -0.27
C ARG A 108 -11.20 7.59 1.21
N ALA A 109 -10.41 6.76 1.88
CA ALA A 109 -10.58 6.46 3.30
C ALA A 109 -10.77 7.76 4.12
N SER A 110 -11.78 7.82 4.99
CA SER A 110 -12.25 8.97 5.80
C SER A 110 -12.96 10.12 5.09
N TRP A 111 -13.10 10.08 3.75
CA TRP A 111 -13.86 11.10 3.02
C TRP A 111 -15.37 10.80 3.05
N PRO A 112 -16.23 11.80 2.80
CA PRO A 112 -17.68 11.58 2.75
C PRO A 112 -18.14 10.54 1.71
N ASP A 113 -17.37 10.34 0.65
CA ASP A 113 -17.63 9.38 -0.43
C ASP A 113 -16.67 8.17 -0.39
N GLU A 114 -16.25 7.78 0.81
CA GLU A 114 -15.49 6.54 1.03
C GLU A 114 -16.22 5.33 0.42
N ARG A 115 -15.47 4.49 -0.28
CA ARG A 115 -15.98 3.22 -0.84
C ARG A 115 -15.04 2.08 -0.47
N LEU A 116 -15.60 1.04 0.14
CA LEU A 116 -14.89 -0.19 0.46
C LEU A 116 -15.30 -1.31 -0.50
N LEU A 117 -14.31 -1.96 -1.10
CA LEU A 117 -14.49 -3.20 -1.84
C LEU A 117 -13.70 -4.29 -1.14
N THR A 118 -14.35 -5.40 -0.84
CA THR A 118 -13.72 -6.59 -0.28
C THR A 118 -13.95 -7.77 -1.20
N GLY A 119 -12.98 -8.68 -1.27
CA GLY A 119 -13.05 -9.87 -2.09
C GLY A 119 -11.85 -10.75 -1.83
N THR A 120 -11.49 -11.52 -2.84
CA THR A 120 -10.27 -12.34 -2.88
C THR A 120 -9.43 -11.93 -4.08
N LEU A 121 -8.20 -12.44 -4.18
CA LEU A 121 -7.38 -12.25 -5.39
C LEU A 121 -8.13 -12.70 -6.65
N ALA A 122 -8.95 -13.76 -6.57
CA ALA A 122 -9.76 -14.23 -7.69
C ALA A 122 -10.94 -13.31 -8.10
N THR A 123 -11.42 -12.44 -7.20
CA THR A 123 -12.72 -11.74 -7.39
C THR A 123 -12.61 -10.23 -7.35
N ILE A 124 -11.51 -9.66 -6.85
CA ILE A 124 -11.41 -8.22 -6.60
C ILE A 124 -11.44 -7.39 -7.89
N GLU A 125 -10.88 -7.89 -8.98
CA GLU A 125 -10.89 -7.20 -10.28
C GLU A 125 -12.31 -6.96 -10.78
N ALA A 126 -13.17 -7.98 -10.70
CA ALA A 126 -14.56 -7.88 -11.14
C ALA A 126 -15.38 -6.86 -10.31
N LYS A 127 -14.96 -6.57 -9.07
CA LYS A 127 -15.64 -5.58 -8.21
C LYS A 127 -15.24 -4.14 -8.50
N LEU A 128 -14.17 -3.94 -9.26
CA LEU A 128 -13.68 -2.62 -9.68
C LEU A 128 -14.32 -2.13 -10.98
N ALA A 129 -14.97 -3.01 -11.73
CA ALA A 129 -15.72 -2.70 -12.95
C ALA A 129 -16.98 -1.86 -12.70
#